data_AF-A0A9D4FM57-F1
#
_entry.id   AF-A0A9D4FM57-F1
#
_cell.length_a   1.000
_cell.length_b   1.000
_cell.length_c   1.000
_cell.angle_alpha   90.00
_cell.angle_beta   90.00
_cell.angle_gamma   90.00
#
_symmetry.space_group_name_H-M   'P 1'
#
loop_
_entity.id
_entity.type
_entity.pdbx_description
1 polymer ?
#
loop_
_entity_poly.entity_id
_entity_poly.type
_entity_poly.pdbx_seq_one_letter_code
_entity_poly.pdbx_strand_id
1 'polypeptide(L)'
;MAANFETSQIKGSDEVYDLCCSICEDDDIYKEGRFHCKKCSKYFCDSCVLTHNKFHKDHSVTEKDEGDNLPVNKIFDDTLELCVEHFSEKLTMFCDDHEKLLCQLCLLHYHR
;
A
#
# COMPACT_ATOMS: atom_id res chain seq x y z
N MET A 1 -5.31 -20.81 -51.01
CA MET A 1 -4.12 -20.33 -50.30
C MET A 1 -4.61 -19.67 -49.02
N ALA A 2 -4.56 -20.40 -47.91
CA ALA A 2 -5.03 -19.92 -46.61
C ALA A 2 -3.89 -19.16 -45.92
N ALA A 3 -4.16 -17.93 -45.48
CA ALA A 3 -3.23 -17.12 -44.71
C ALA A 3 -3.35 -17.51 -43.23
N ASN A 4 -2.35 -18.22 -42.72
CA ASN A 4 -2.18 -18.48 -41.31
C ASN A 4 -1.14 -17.48 -40.77
N PHE A 5 -1.62 -16.37 -40.22
CA PHE A 5 -0.80 -15.49 -39.40
C PHE A 5 -1.09 -15.84 -37.94
N GLU A 6 -0.35 -16.81 -37.42
CA GLU A 6 -0.34 -17.12 -36.00
C GLU A 6 0.35 -15.96 -35.28
N THR A 7 -0.45 -14.99 -34.82
CA THR A 7 0.03 -13.99 -33.86
C THR A 7 0.19 -14.69 -32.52
N SER A 8 1.43 -15.13 -32.29
CA SER A 8 1.89 -15.62 -31.01
C SER A 8 1.61 -14.59 -29.92
N GLN A 9 0.96 -15.11 -28.88
CA GLN A 9 0.63 -14.51 -27.60
C GLN A 9 1.72 -13.56 -27.08
N ILE A 10 1.35 -12.29 -26.93
CA ILE A 10 2.08 -11.36 -26.07
C ILE A 10 1.84 -11.84 -24.64
N LYS A 11 2.84 -12.53 -24.04
CA LYS A 11 2.90 -12.70 -22.59
C LYS A 11 3.29 -11.36 -21.97
N GLY A 12 2.31 -10.49 -21.79
CA GLY A 12 2.40 -9.41 -20.81
C GLY A 12 2.31 -10.04 -19.43
N SER A 13 3.45 -10.48 -18.90
CA SER A 13 3.58 -10.91 -17.51
C SER A 13 4.09 -9.73 -16.69
N ASP A 14 3.35 -8.63 -16.70
CA ASP A 14 3.43 -7.68 -15.59
C ASP A 14 2.68 -8.36 -14.45
N GLU A 15 3.40 -9.15 -13.64
CA GLU A 15 2.93 -9.50 -12.31
C GLU A 15 2.87 -8.18 -11.53
N VAL A 16 1.75 -7.48 -11.69
CA VAL A 16 1.44 -6.29 -10.89
C VAL A 16 1.21 -6.79 -9.48
N TYR A 17 2.28 -6.83 -8.68
CA TYR A 17 2.14 -7.08 -7.26
C TYR A 17 1.32 -5.94 -6.67
N ASP A 18 0.21 -6.27 -6.02
CA ASP A 18 -0.63 -5.29 -5.30
C ASP A 18 0.17 -4.46 -4.28
N LEU A 19 1.31 -5.00 -3.82
CA LEU A 19 2.18 -4.46 -2.79
C LEU A 19 3.65 -4.77 -3.10
N CYS A 20 4.47 -3.73 -3.28
CA CYS A 20 5.90 -3.85 -3.51
C CYS A 20 6.69 -3.70 -2.20
N CYS A 21 7.83 -4.37 -2.11
CA CYS A 21 8.80 -4.16 -1.05
C CYS A 21 9.39 -2.75 -1.17
N SER A 22 9.15 -1.89 -0.18
CA SER A 22 9.57 -0.49 -0.21
C SER A 22 11.10 -0.33 -0.31
N ILE A 23 11.86 -1.26 0.26
CA ILE A 23 13.33 -1.22 0.19
C ILE A 23 13.84 -1.64 -1.19
N CYS A 24 13.17 -2.59 -1.83
CA CYS A 24 13.58 -3.01 -3.17
C CYS A 24 13.14 -2.00 -4.23
N GLU A 25 12.00 -1.35 -4.03
CA GLU A 25 11.53 -0.24 -4.86
C GLU A 25 12.52 0.92 -4.86
N ASP A 26 13.09 1.27 -3.70
CA ASP A 26 14.16 2.28 -3.58
C ASP A 26 15.41 1.93 -4.43
N ASP A 27 15.64 0.65 -4.73
CA ASP A 27 16.74 0.12 -5.56
C ASP A 27 16.31 -0.18 -7.02
N ASP A 28 15.14 0.30 -7.47
CA ASP A 28 14.53 -0.02 -8.78
C ASP A 28 14.27 -1.53 -9.01
N ILE A 29 14.10 -2.29 -7.93
CA ILE A 29 13.83 -3.73 -7.93
C ILE A 29 12.37 -3.98 -7.52
N TYR A 30 11.57 -4.49 -8.45
CA TYR A 30 10.18 -4.87 -8.17
C TYR A 30 10.11 -6.27 -7.56
N LYS A 31 9.95 -6.33 -6.24
CA LYS A 31 9.69 -7.57 -5.48
C LYS A 31 8.43 -7.43 -4.66
N GLU A 32 7.69 -8.52 -4.53
CA GLU A 32 6.49 -8.58 -3.70
C GLU A 32 6.80 -8.28 -2.22
N GLY A 33 6.02 -7.36 -1.64
CA GLY A 33 6.08 -6.99 -0.24
C GLY A 33 5.10 -7.81 0.61
N ARG A 34 5.45 -9.06 0.93
CA ARG A 34 4.59 -9.97 1.71
C ARG A 34 4.50 -9.64 3.19
N PHE A 35 5.46 -8.91 3.73
CA PHE A 35 5.55 -8.60 5.15
C PHE A 35 5.31 -7.11 5.42
N HIS A 36 4.43 -6.79 6.37
CA HIS A 36 4.12 -5.40 6.73
C HIS A 36 4.55 -5.07 8.16
N CYS A 37 5.33 -4.00 8.31
CA CYS A 37 5.67 -3.47 9.63
C CYS A 37 4.77 -2.27 9.97
N LYS A 38 3.92 -2.40 10.99
CA LYS A 38 3.00 -1.32 11.38
C LYS A 38 3.71 -0.06 11.85
N LYS A 39 4.86 -0.20 12.54
CA LYS A 39 5.65 0.94 13.03
C LYS A 39 6.30 1.75 11.91
N CYS A 40 6.69 1.08 10.83
CA CYS A 40 7.29 1.73 9.67
C CYS A 40 6.28 2.08 8.59
N SER A 41 5.07 1.51 8.65
CA SER A 41 4.06 1.57 7.60
C SER A 41 4.63 1.20 6.23
N LYS A 42 5.49 0.17 6.20
CA LYS A 42 6.25 -0.28 5.02
C LYS A 42 6.09 -1.77 4.80
N TYR A 43 6.18 -2.16 3.54
CA TYR A 43 6.15 -3.55 3.10
C TYR A 43 7.55 -4.05 2.75
N PHE A 44 7.82 -5.31 3.03
CA PHE A 44 9.11 -5.95 2.85
C PHE A 44 8.95 -7.31 2.17
N CYS A 45 9.89 -7.66 1.31
CA CYS A 45 10.06 -9.03 0.83
C CYS A 45 10.82 -9.89 1.87
N ASP A 46 10.95 -11.20 1.62
CA ASP A 46 11.62 -12.15 2.53
C ASP A 46 13.02 -11.72 2.96
N SER A 47 13.83 -11.21 2.02
CA SER A 47 15.20 -10.77 2.34
C SER A 47 15.23 -9.48 3.17
N CYS A 48 14.31 -8.56 2.88
CA CYS A 48 14.27 -7.26 3.53
C CYS A 48 13.67 -7.36 4.93
N VAL A 49 12.71 -8.25 5.17
CA VAL A 49 12.14 -8.47 6.51
C VAL A 49 13.14 -9.09 7.48
N LEU A 50 14.02 -9.99 7.02
CA LEU A 50 15.08 -10.58 7.85
C LEU A 50 16.05 -9.50 8.34
N THR A 51 16.47 -8.63 7.43
CA THR A 51 17.30 -7.47 7.74
C THR A 51 16.57 -6.54 8.71
N HIS A 52 15.32 -6.21 8.41
CA HIS A 52 14.48 -5.36 9.25
C HIS A 52 14.39 -5.89 10.68
N ASN A 53 14.02 -7.15 10.88
CA ASN A 53 13.86 -7.77 12.19
C ASN A 53 15.19 -7.86 12.97
N LYS A 54 16.31 -7.97 12.27
CA LYS A 54 17.65 -8.00 12.89
C LYS A 54 18.02 -6.67 13.54
N PHE A 55 17.67 -5.55 12.90
CA PHE A 55 17.97 -4.20 13.39
C PHE A 55 16.86 -3.60 14.25
N HIS A 56 15.60 -3.96 13.99
CA HIS A 56 14.42 -3.41 14.64
C HIS A 56 13.72 -4.49 15.47
N LYS A 57 14.37 -4.95 16.54
CA LYS A 57 13.89 -6.06 17.37
C LYS A 57 12.56 -5.78 18.08
N ASP A 58 12.22 -4.51 18.26
CA ASP A 58 10.97 -4.07 18.87
C ASP A 58 9.85 -3.83 17.86
N HIS A 59 10.10 -4.05 16.56
CA HIS A 59 9.07 -3.94 15.53
C HIS A 59 8.30 -5.24 15.39
N SER A 60 6.98 -5.13 15.29
CA SER A 60 6.10 -6.26 14.99
C SER A 60 5.76 -6.24 13.50
N VAL A 61 6.24 -7.27 12.79
CA VAL A 61 5.98 -7.48 11.38
C VAL A 61 4.95 -8.59 11.22
N THR A 62 3.93 -8.34 10.41
CA THR A 62 2.87 -9.32 10.08
C THR A 62 3.02 -9.76 8.63
N GLU A 63 2.97 -11.08 8.39
CA GLU A 63 2.87 -11.63 7.04
C GLU A 63 1.45 -11.43 6.49
N LYS A 64 1.34 -11.18 5.20
CA LYS A 64 0.07 -11.20 4.46
C LYS A 64 -0.25 -12.68 4.21
N ASP A 65 -1.13 -13.26 5.01
CA ASP A 65 -1.54 -14.65 4.86
C ASP A 65 -2.27 -14.82 3.51
N GLU A 66 -1.74 -15.69 2.63
CA GLU A 66 -2.33 -15.99 1.32
C GLU A 66 -3.64 -16.80 1.41
N GLY A 67 -4.09 -17.19 2.62
CA GLY A 67 -5.34 -17.91 2.86
C GLY A 67 -6.52 -17.03 3.26
N ASP A 68 -6.27 -15.79 3.68
CA ASP A 68 -7.31 -14.87 4.07
C ASP A 68 -7.67 -13.95 2.90
N ASN A 69 -8.76 -14.31 2.21
CA ASN A 69 -9.70 -13.32 1.69
C ASN A 69 -10.35 -12.52 2.84
N LEU A 70 -9.61 -12.17 3.91
CA LEU A 70 -9.99 -11.00 4.67
C LEU A 70 -9.82 -9.85 3.68
N PRO A 71 -10.84 -8.99 3.53
CA PRO A 71 -10.61 -7.74 2.87
C PRO A 71 -9.42 -7.12 3.60
N VAL A 72 -8.27 -7.06 2.91
CA VAL A 72 -7.30 -6.02 3.19
C VAL A 72 -8.19 -4.81 3.38
N ASN A 73 -8.14 -4.21 4.55
CA ASN A 73 -8.78 -2.94 4.78
C ASN A 73 -8.00 -1.87 3.96
N LYS A 74 -7.76 -2.13 2.65
CA LYS A 74 -8.38 -1.42 1.56
C LYS A 74 -9.89 -1.27 1.89
N ILE A 75 -10.27 -0.55 2.95
CA ILE A 75 -10.66 0.86 2.78
C ILE A 75 -9.80 1.60 1.75
N PHE A 76 -9.75 1.09 0.51
CA PHE A 76 -10.06 1.91 -0.63
C PHE A 76 -11.56 2.14 -0.50
N ASP A 77 -11.94 2.95 0.48
CA ASP A 77 -13.09 3.80 0.27
C ASP A 77 -12.64 4.68 -0.90
N ASP A 78 -12.98 4.25 -2.10
CA ASP A 78 -13.17 5.19 -3.20
C ASP A 78 -14.45 6.02 -2.95
N THR A 79 -15.16 5.76 -1.84
CA THR A 79 -16.24 6.57 -1.28
C THR A 79 -15.78 7.64 -0.28
N LEU A 80 -14.53 7.60 0.22
CA LEU A 80 -14.02 8.65 1.11
C LEU A 80 -13.66 9.86 0.26
N GLU A 81 -14.28 10.99 0.58
CA GLU A 81 -14.02 12.25 -0.10
C GLU A 81 -12.56 12.70 0.10
N LEU A 82 -11.97 13.25 -0.95
CA LEU A 82 -10.66 13.87 -0.88
C LEU A 82 -10.76 15.24 -0.21
N CYS A 83 -9.74 15.60 0.55
CA CYS A 83 -9.66 16.92 1.12
C CYS A 83 -9.52 17.98 0.01
N VAL A 84 -10.32 19.04 0.10
CA VAL A 84 -10.29 20.16 -0.86
C VAL A 84 -9.02 21.02 -0.75
N GLU A 85 -8.34 21.00 0.40
CA GLU A 85 -7.07 21.69 0.61
C GLU A 85 -5.87 20.77 0.35
N HIS A 86 -6.02 19.48 0.66
CA HIS A 86 -4.97 18.46 0.58
C HIS A 86 -5.41 17.36 -0.40
N PHE A 87 -5.32 17.64 -1.70
CA PHE A 87 -5.89 16.79 -2.77
C PHE A 87 -5.41 15.33 -2.78
N SER A 88 -4.28 15.01 -2.14
CA SER A 88 -3.77 13.64 -2.00
C SER A 88 -4.29 12.91 -0.77
N GLU A 89 -4.94 13.62 0.16
CA GLU A 89 -5.35 13.10 1.46
C GLU A 89 -6.85 12.82 1.49
N LYS A 90 -7.21 11.65 2.01
CA LYS A 90 -8.61 11.28 2.24
C LYS A 90 -9.10 11.89 3.55
N LEU A 91 -10.34 12.37 3.55
CA LEU A 91 -11.02 12.79 4.78
C LEU A 91 -11.37 11.53 5.59
N THR A 92 -10.71 11.31 6.71
CA THR A 92 -10.83 10.06 7.49
C THR A 92 -11.29 10.29 8.92
N MET A 93 -11.35 11.54 9.38
CA MET A 93 -11.64 11.87 10.78
C MET A 93 -12.74 12.92 10.86
N PHE A 94 -13.70 12.77 11.78
CA PHE A 94 -14.67 13.81 12.07
C PHE A 94 -14.18 14.67 13.23
N CYS A 95 -14.34 15.98 13.13
CA CYS A 95 -14.08 16.92 14.21
C CYS A 95 -15.39 17.47 14.77
N ASP A 96 -15.59 17.33 16.09
CA ASP A 96 -16.77 17.84 16.79
C ASP A 96 -16.80 19.37 16.90
N ASP A 97 -15.66 20.06 17.08
CA ASP A 97 -15.65 21.53 17.22
C ASP A 97 -16.03 22.29 15.94
N HIS A 98 -15.78 21.67 14.78
CA HIS A 98 -16.08 22.26 13.46
C HIS A 98 -17.15 21.48 12.69
N GLU A 99 -17.73 20.45 13.30
CA GLU A 99 -18.77 19.57 12.76
C GLU A 99 -18.49 19.11 11.31
N LYS A 100 -17.22 18.75 11.01
CA LYS A 100 -16.79 18.40 9.65
C LYS A 100 -15.78 17.27 9.60
N LEU A 101 -15.76 16.59 8.45
CA LEU A 101 -14.75 15.62 8.07
C LEU A 101 -13.42 16.32 7.72
N LEU A 102 -12.33 15.81 8.25
CA LEU A 102 -10.96 16.32 8.15
C LEU A 102 -10.02 15.21 7.67
N CYS A 103 -8.99 15.61 6.92
CA CYS A 103 -7.84 14.76 6.69
C CYS A 103 -6.80 14.95 7.81
N GLN A 104 -5.81 14.06 7.84
CA GLN A 104 -4.73 14.09 8.83
C GLN A 104 -3.96 15.42 8.83
N LEU A 105 -3.77 16.03 7.66
CA LEU A 105 -3.12 17.34 7.55
C LEU A 105 -4.00 18.48 8.08
N CYS A 106 -5.29 18.48 7.78
CA CYS A 106 -6.21 19.49 8.33
C CYS A 106 -6.26 19.44 9.86
N LEU A 107 -6.24 18.24 10.46
CA LEU A 107 -6.19 18.10 11.91
C LEU A 107 -4.92 18.76 12.45
N LEU A 108 -3.75 18.47 11.88
CA LEU A 108 -2.48 19.04 12.34
C LEU A 108 -2.40 20.57 12.20
N HIS A 109 -2.99 21.12 11.14
CA HIS A 109 -2.92 22.55 10.84
C HIS A 109 -3.96 23.37 11.60
N TYR A 110 -5.16 22.83 11.82
CA TYR A 110 -6.30 23.58 12.36
C TYR A 110 -6.70 23.16 13.78
N HIS A 111 -6.25 22.00 14.26
CA HIS A 111 -6.50 21.53 15.63
C HIS A 111 -5.20 21.28 16.37
N ARG A 112 -5.08 21.85 17.56
CA ARG A 112 -3.97 21.59 18.46
C ARG A 112 -4.43 21.58 19.90
#